data_AF-A0A7S2YWA1-F1
#
_entry.id   AF-A0A7S2YWA1-F1
#
_cell.length_a   1.000
_cell.length_b   1.000
_cell.length_c   1.000
_cell.angle_alpha   90.00
_cell.angle_beta   90.00
_cell.angle_gamma   90.00
#
_symmetry.space_group_name_H-M   'P 1'
#
loop_
_entity.id
_entity.type
_entity.pdbx_description
1 polymer ?
#
loop_
_entity_poly.entity_id
_entity_poly.type
_entity_poly.pdbx_seq_one_letter_code
_entity_poly.pdbx_strand_id
1 'polypeptide(L)'
;EQEKAALEAIYTKVEQGIPARKAGLEEDAADLVKGLGLLTMKPVIYAANVAEDDLMDEGASNEHAQALRKKAEEEKAKFVLVSARMEEELVELDGEERQEYLDGFGIQQTGLQSLIKVAYEMLGLRTYFTSGEKETRAWTIVAGMTAPEAAGVIHTDFTKGFIRAETVGYEDFVTSGSQLAAKEKGLLRSEGKDYVVNEGDVILFRFNV
;
A
#
# COMPACT_ATOMS: atom_id res chain seq x y z
N GLU A 1 -32.21 -2.50 12.91
CA GLU A 1 -32.21 -3.98 13.02
C GLU A 1 -30.90 -4.59 12.55
N GLN A 2 -30.39 -4.24 11.35
CA GLN A 2 -29.10 -4.74 10.83
C GLN A 2 -27.90 -4.45 11.76
N GLU A 3 -27.78 -3.23 12.28
CA GLU A 3 -26.69 -2.88 13.22
C GLU A 3 -26.72 -3.75 14.48
N LYS A 4 -27.91 -3.98 15.06
CA LYS A 4 -28.09 -4.86 16.22
C LYS A 4 -27.64 -6.28 15.91
N ALA A 5 -28.02 -6.82 14.75
CA ALA A 5 -27.60 -8.16 14.32
C ALA A 5 -26.07 -8.24 14.14
N ALA A 6 -25.44 -7.20 13.58
CA ALA A 6 -23.98 -7.12 13.45
C ALA A 6 -23.28 -7.11 14.82
N LEU A 7 -23.81 -6.34 15.77
CA LEU A 7 -23.31 -6.29 17.14
C LEU A 7 -23.45 -7.63 17.87
N GLU A 8 -24.60 -8.32 17.73
CA GLU A 8 -24.82 -9.64 18.32
C GLU A 8 -23.86 -10.70 17.75
N ALA A 9 -23.62 -10.66 16.43
CA ALA A 9 -22.65 -11.53 15.77
C ALA A 9 -21.22 -11.28 16.28
N ILE A 10 -20.80 -10.01 16.38
CA ILE A 10 -19.50 -9.62 16.93
C ILE A 10 -19.37 -10.07 18.38
N TYR A 11 -20.37 -9.79 19.21
CA TYR A 11 -20.38 -10.13 20.63
C TYR A 11 -20.16 -11.63 20.83
N THR A 12 -20.92 -12.45 20.11
CA THR A 12 -20.83 -13.92 20.16
C THR A 12 -19.42 -14.43 19.82
N LYS A 13 -18.75 -13.83 18.83
CA LYS A 13 -17.37 -14.21 18.49
C LYS A 13 -16.37 -13.77 19.56
N VAL A 14 -16.49 -12.54 20.03
CA VAL A 14 -15.56 -11.98 21.01
C VAL A 14 -15.63 -12.72 22.35
N GLU A 15 -16.82 -13.13 22.80
CA GLU A 15 -16.96 -13.97 24.01
C GLU A 15 -16.23 -15.32 23.89
N GLN A 16 -16.10 -15.86 22.67
CA GLN A 16 -15.37 -17.09 22.39
C GLN A 16 -13.85 -16.86 22.20
N GLY A 17 -13.37 -15.63 22.41
CA GLY A 17 -11.98 -15.24 22.14
C GLY A 17 -11.66 -15.11 20.64
N ILE A 18 -12.68 -15.08 19.78
CA ILE A 18 -12.52 -14.95 18.33
C ILE A 18 -12.55 -13.45 17.97
N PRO A 19 -11.57 -12.94 17.21
CA PRO A 19 -11.53 -11.54 16.78
C PRO A 19 -12.78 -11.08 16.02
N ALA A 20 -13.20 -9.83 16.21
CA ALA A 20 -14.39 -9.25 15.57
C ALA A 20 -14.33 -9.31 14.03
N ARG A 21 -13.15 -9.19 13.42
CA ARG A 21 -12.95 -9.36 11.96
C ARG A 21 -13.39 -10.73 11.42
N LYS A 22 -13.52 -11.75 12.28
CA LYS A 22 -14.02 -13.09 11.94
C LYS A 22 -15.53 -13.27 12.19
N ALA A 23 -16.26 -12.17 12.44
CA ALA A 23 -17.72 -12.21 12.59
C ALA A 23 -18.47 -12.48 11.28
N GLY A 24 -17.80 -12.39 10.12
CA GLY A 24 -18.42 -12.72 8.82
C GLY A 24 -19.51 -11.73 8.42
N LEU A 25 -19.34 -10.46 8.75
CA LEU A 25 -20.28 -9.40 8.37
C LEU A 25 -20.13 -9.09 6.88
N GLU A 26 -21.26 -8.84 6.23
CA GLU A 26 -21.32 -8.20 4.91
C GLU A 26 -20.83 -6.75 5.00
N GLU A 27 -20.40 -6.17 3.87
CA GLU A 27 -19.79 -4.83 3.80
C GLU A 27 -20.70 -3.74 4.41
N ASP A 28 -21.96 -3.68 4.00
CA ASP A 28 -22.96 -2.74 4.55
C ASP A 28 -23.10 -2.85 6.08
N ALA A 29 -23.08 -4.06 6.61
CA ALA A 29 -23.21 -4.31 8.05
C ALA A 29 -21.94 -3.95 8.82
N ALA A 30 -20.76 -4.16 8.21
CA ALA A 30 -19.48 -3.77 8.77
C ALA A 30 -19.34 -2.25 8.87
N ASP A 31 -19.85 -1.50 7.89
CA ASP A 31 -19.82 -0.03 7.89
C ASP A 31 -20.66 0.58 9.02
N LEU A 32 -21.81 -0.02 9.35
CA LEU A 32 -22.65 0.42 10.48
C LEU A 32 -21.92 0.40 11.82
N VAL A 33 -21.01 -0.56 12.03
CA VAL A 33 -20.28 -0.74 13.30
C VAL A 33 -18.86 -0.15 13.27
N LYS A 34 -18.42 0.38 12.12
CA LYS A 34 -17.08 0.94 11.91
C LYS A 34 -16.76 2.09 12.87
N GLY A 35 -17.76 2.89 13.21
CA GLY A 35 -17.65 4.02 14.15
C GLY A 35 -17.25 3.62 15.58
N LEU A 36 -17.40 2.34 15.95
CA LEU A 36 -17.00 1.83 17.27
C LEU A 36 -15.48 1.69 17.43
N GLY A 37 -14.72 1.66 16.33
CA GLY A 37 -13.26 1.59 16.39
C GLY A 37 -12.70 0.32 17.04
N LEU A 38 -13.42 -0.81 16.96
CA LEU A 38 -13.03 -2.07 17.60
C LEU A 38 -11.61 -2.53 17.19
N LEU A 39 -10.76 -2.79 18.17
CA LEU A 39 -9.36 -3.20 17.95
C LEU A 39 -9.24 -4.48 17.13
N THR A 40 -10.06 -5.49 17.45
CA THR A 40 -10.02 -6.82 16.81
C THR A 40 -10.70 -6.87 15.44
N MET A 41 -11.30 -5.76 15.01
CA MET A 41 -11.86 -5.59 13.65
C MET A 41 -10.81 -5.11 12.65
N LYS A 42 -9.70 -4.52 13.13
CA LYS A 42 -8.60 -4.06 12.27
C LYS A 42 -7.97 -5.24 11.52
N PRO A 43 -7.56 -5.04 10.25
CA PRO A 43 -6.81 -6.04 9.51
C PRO A 43 -5.43 -6.26 10.16
N VAL A 44 -4.85 -7.43 9.94
CA VAL A 44 -3.60 -7.86 10.59
C VAL A 44 -2.64 -8.39 9.54
N ILE A 45 -1.36 -8.09 9.73
CA ILE A 45 -0.24 -8.70 9.00
C ILE A 45 0.53 -9.57 10.00
N TYR A 46 0.80 -10.81 9.63
CA TYR A 46 1.73 -11.67 10.34
C TYR A 46 3.12 -11.48 9.75
N ALA A 47 4.00 -10.80 10.48
CA ALA A 47 5.41 -10.69 10.13
C ALA A 47 6.21 -11.74 10.92
N ALA A 48 6.74 -12.75 10.22
CA ALA A 48 7.59 -13.75 10.84
C ALA A 48 9.03 -13.23 10.88
N ASN A 49 9.57 -13.06 12.08
CA ASN A 49 10.99 -12.76 12.25
C ASN A 49 11.80 -14.06 12.17
N VAL A 50 12.67 -14.18 11.16
CA VAL A 50 13.43 -15.39 10.83
C VAL A 50 14.91 -15.07 10.65
N ALA A 51 15.77 -16.09 10.53
CA ALA A 51 17.18 -15.89 10.19
C ALA A 51 17.33 -15.47 8.72
N GLU A 52 18.50 -14.94 8.33
CA GLU A 52 18.79 -14.56 6.94
C GLU A 52 18.71 -15.76 5.98
N ASP A 53 19.22 -16.93 6.41
CA ASP A 53 19.17 -18.16 5.60
C ASP A 53 17.73 -18.59 5.29
N ASP A 54 16.80 -18.37 6.21
CA ASP A 54 15.36 -18.66 6.02
C ASP A 54 14.72 -17.70 5.00
N LEU A 55 15.33 -16.56 4.68
CA LEU A 55 14.81 -15.68 3.63
C LEU A 55 15.09 -16.25 2.23
N MET A 56 16.18 -17.00 2.08
CA MET A 56 16.64 -17.53 0.78
C MET A 56 15.69 -18.57 0.20
N ASP A 57 14.99 -19.32 1.06
CA ASP A 57 14.02 -20.35 0.67
C ASP A 57 12.57 -19.96 1.01
N GLU A 58 12.32 -18.67 1.26
CA GLU A 58 11.03 -18.14 1.69
C GLU A 58 10.46 -18.85 2.94
N GLY A 59 11.33 -19.25 3.87
CA GLY A 59 10.98 -19.91 5.12
C GLY A 59 10.41 -21.30 4.90
N ALA A 60 10.73 -21.96 3.78
CA ALA A 60 10.27 -23.30 3.45
C ALA A 60 10.82 -24.35 4.43
N SER A 61 12.08 -24.21 4.84
CA SER A 61 12.74 -25.08 5.81
C SER A 61 12.42 -24.75 7.26
N ASN A 62 11.84 -23.58 7.55
CA ASN A 62 11.51 -23.14 8.91
C ASN A 62 10.08 -23.55 9.32
N GLU A 63 9.97 -24.56 10.20
CA GLU A 63 8.68 -25.09 10.68
C GLU A 63 7.79 -24.01 11.33
N HIS A 64 8.38 -23.04 12.03
CA HIS A 64 7.64 -21.95 12.68
C HIS A 64 7.09 -20.95 11.66
N ALA A 65 7.87 -20.63 10.62
CA ALA A 65 7.43 -19.78 9.52
C ALA A 65 6.26 -20.43 8.77
N GLN A 66 6.34 -21.73 8.49
CA GLN A 66 5.26 -22.49 7.85
C GLN A 66 3.99 -22.53 8.71
N ALA A 67 4.13 -22.79 10.02
CA ALA A 67 2.99 -22.78 10.94
C ALA A 67 2.31 -21.41 10.99
N LEU A 68 3.09 -20.32 11.00
CA LEU A 68 2.56 -18.97 11.01
C LEU A 68 1.91 -18.59 9.66
N ARG A 69 2.50 -19.01 8.54
CA ARG A 69 1.94 -18.84 7.19
C ARG A 69 0.56 -19.50 7.10
N LYS A 70 0.44 -20.76 7.54
CA LYS A 70 -0.84 -21.47 7.59
C LYS A 70 -1.87 -20.74 8.46
N LYS A 71 -1.46 -20.25 9.64
CA LYS A 71 -2.34 -19.46 10.51
C LYS A 71 -2.82 -18.19 9.81
N ALA A 72 -1.92 -17.47 9.11
CA ALA A 72 -2.29 -16.27 8.37
C ALA A 72 -3.32 -16.57 7.28
N GLU A 73 -3.16 -17.67 6.54
CA GLU A 73 -4.13 -18.13 5.53
C GLU A 73 -5.50 -18.45 6.15
N GLU A 74 -5.53 -19.18 7.27
CA GLU A 74 -6.76 -19.48 8.02
C GLU A 74 -7.47 -18.21 8.53
N GLU A 75 -6.70 -17.15 8.85
CA GLU A 75 -7.24 -15.85 9.26
C GLU A 75 -7.55 -14.93 8.08
N LYS A 76 -7.23 -15.30 6.84
CA LYS A 76 -7.20 -14.41 5.67
C LYS A 76 -6.37 -13.14 5.91
N ALA A 77 -5.32 -13.26 6.72
CA ALA A 77 -4.36 -12.22 7.01
C ALA A 77 -3.19 -12.29 6.02
N LYS A 78 -2.53 -11.15 5.79
CA LYS A 78 -1.31 -11.13 4.99
C LYS A 78 -0.14 -11.70 5.82
N PHE A 79 0.81 -12.33 5.16
CA PHE A 79 2.01 -12.91 5.76
C PHE A 79 3.25 -12.33 5.08
N VAL A 80 4.27 -11.98 5.88
CA VAL A 80 5.57 -11.52 5.38
C VAL A 80 6.69 -12.12 6.22
N LEU A 81 7.83 -12.38 5.58
CA LEU A 81 9.06 -12.75 6.26
C LEU A 81 9.93 -11.51 6.45
N VAL A 82 10.59 -11.42 7.59
CA VAL A 82 11.52 -10.36 7.95
C VAL A 82 12.69 -11.00 8.70
N SER A 83 13.92 -10.55 8.44
CA SER A 83 15.03 -10.75 9.37
C SER A 83 15.33 -9.40 10.02
N ALA A 84 14.90 -9.22 11.27
CA ALA A 84 15.13 -7.95 11.98
C ALA A 84 16.62 -7.64 12.13
N ARG A 85 17.45 -8.68 12.27
CA ARG A 85 18.90 -8.57 12.34
C ARG A 85 19.48 -8.06 11.02
N MET A 86 19.07 -8.66 9.90
CA MET A 86 19.49 -8.21 8.58
C MET A 86 19.12 -6.75 8.37
N GLU A 87 17.89 -6.35 8.69
CA GLU A 87 17.44 -4.96 8.53
C GLU A 87 18.24 -3.98 9.42
N GLU A 88 18.69 -4.41 10.60
CA GLU A 88 19.57 -3.60 11.46
C GLU A 88 20.95 -3.41 10.82
N GLU A 89 21.56 -4.49 10.32
CA GLU A 89 22.85 -4.43 9.62
C GLU A 89 22.77 -3.54 8.36
N LEU A 90 21.68 -3.65 7.59
CA LEU A 90 21.46 -2.86 6.37
C LEU A 90 21.30 -1.34 6.61
N VAL A 91 21.01 -0.90 7.84
CA VAL A 91 20.92 0.53 8.18
C VAL A 91 22.30 1.18 8.27
N GLU A 92 23.33 0.41 8.62
CA GLU A 92 24.70 0.90 8.78
C GLU A 92 25.49 0.92 7.46
N LEU A 93 25.04 0.15 6.46
CA LEU A 93 25.68 0.05 5.15
C LEU A 93 25.29 1.19 4.21
N ASP A 94 26.23 1.60 3.37
CA ASP A 94 25.95 2.53 2.28
C ASP A 94 25.27 1.83 1.08
N GLY A 95 24.94 2.59 0.03
CA GLY A 95 24.18 2.06 -1.11
C GLY A 95 24.86 0.94 -1.89
N GLU A 96 26.20 0.95 -2.01
CA GLU A 96 26.96 -0.07 -2.74
C GLU A 96 27.15 -1.30 -1.85
N GLU A 97 27.59 -1.10 -0.62
CA GLU A 97 27.77 -2.17 0.38
C GLU A 97 26.45 -2.90 0.68
N ARG A 98 25.35 -2.16 0.76
CA ARG A 98 24.01 -2.72 0.94
C ARG A 98 23.62 -3.65 -0.19
N GLN A 99 23.88 -3.25 -1.44
CA GLN A 99 23.51 -4.06 -2.59
C GLN A 99 24.36 -5.34 -2.64
N GLU A 100 25.68 -5.22 -2.39
CA GLU A 100 26.57 -6.38 -2.32
C GLU A 100 26.15 -7.36 -1.22
N TYR A 101 25.77 -6.85 -0.04
CA TYR A 101 25.26 -7.66 1.05
C TYR A 101 24.01 -8.44 0.65
N LEU A 102 23.01 -7.75 0.05
CA LEU A 102 21.77 -8.37 -0.40
C LEU A 102 21.98 -9.42 -1.50
N ASP A 103 22.87 -9.12 -2.45
CA ASP A 103 23.24 -10.03 -3.54
C ASP A 103 23.91 -11.30 -3.01
N GLY A 104 24.68 -11.20 -1.91
CA GLY A 104 25.30 -12.32 -1.22
C GLY A 104 24.31 -13.37 -0.70
N PHE A 105 23.09 -12.95 -0.35
CA PHE A 105 21.99 -13.82 0.07
C PHE A 105 20.97 -14.09 -1.05
N GLY A 106 21.16 -13.54 -2.26
CA GLY A 106 20.20 -13.66 -3.36
C GLY A 106 18.86 -12.95 -3.08
N ILE A 107 18.84 -11.96 -2.19
CA ILE A 107 17.63 -11.26 -1.75
C ILE A 107 17.44 -10.01 -2.61
N GLN A 108 16.43 -10.00 -3.48
CA GLN A 108 16.13 -8.81 -4.31
C GLN A 108 15.40 -7.69 -3.56
N GLN A 109 14.65 -8.05 -2.52
CA GLN A 109 13.86 -7.09 -1.75
C GLN A 109 13.88 -7.47 -0.27
N THR A 110 14.13 -6.50 0.59
CA THR A 110 14.23 -6.75 2.02
C THR A 110 12.87 -7.07 2.64
N GLY A 111 12.86 -7.72 3.81
CA GLY A 111 11.64 -8.05 4.52
C GLY A 111 10.87 -6.80 4.95
N LEU A 112 11.59 -5.76 5.37
CA LEU A 112 10.99 -4.48 5.76
C LEU A 112 10.34 -3.78 4.56
N GLN A 113 10.99 -3.76 3.39
CA GLN A 113 10.38 -3.22 2.18
C GLN A 113 9.10 -3.99 1.81
N SER A 114 9.11 -5.32 1.95
CA SER A 114 7.95 -6.17 1.72
C SER A 114 6.81 -5.87 2.70
N LEU A 115 7.14 -5.71 4.00
CA LEU A 115 6.17 -5.32 5.03
C LEU A 115 5.55 -3.95 4.73
N ILE A 116 6.35 -2.96 4.32
CA ILE A 116 5.88 -1.63 3.96
C ILE A 116 4.88 -1.73 2.79
N LYS A 117 5.22 -2.44 1.71
CA LYS A 117 4.34 -2.60 0.55
C LYS A 117 3.00 -3.25 0.93
N VAL A 118 3.04 -4.33 1.71
CA VAL A 118 1.83 -5.03 2.16
C VAL A 118 0.98 -4.16 3.08
N ALA A 119 1.59 -3.40 4.00
CA ALA A 119 0.88 -2.47 4.86
C ALA A 119 0.23 -1.33 4.05
N TYR A 120 0.94 -0.80 3.06
CA TYR A 120 0.44 0.24 2.17
C TYR A 120 -0.78 -0.24 1.35
N GLU A 121 -0.69 -1.44 0.77
CA GLU A 121 -1.80 -2.10 0.08
C GLU A 121 -2.99 -2.35 1.02
N MET A 122 -2.73 -2.86 2.23
CA MET A 122 -3.76 -3.17 3.24
C MET A 122 -4.53 -1.93 3.69
N LEU A 123 -3.88 -0.77 3.75
CA LEU A 123 -4.51 0.51 4.06
C LEU A 123 -5.27 1.09 2.86
N GLY A 124 -5.27 0.40 1.72
CA GLY A 124 -5.89 0.87 0.48
C GLY A 124 -5.17 2.09 -0.09
N LEU A 125 -3.90 2.28 0.22
CA LEU A 125 -3.12 3.43 -0.23
C LEU A 125 -2.62 3.21 -1.66
N ARG A 126 -2.43 4.33 -2.36
CA ARG A 126 -1.91 4.42 -3.71
C ARG A 126 -0.90 5.55 -3.81
N THR A 127 0.07 5.39 -4.70
CA THR A 127 1.07 6.42 -5.00
C THR A 127 0.84 7.02 -6.37
N TYR A 128 0.85 8.34 -6.48
CA TYR A 128 1.06 9.04 -7.75
C TYR A 128 2.31 9.93 -7.64
N PHE A 129 2.80 10.39 -8.79
CA PHE A 129 4.01 11.20 -8.86
C PHE A 129 3.73 12.58 -9.47
N THR A 130 4.44 13.58 -8.96
CA THR A 130 4.67 14.84 -9.66
C THR A 130 6.15 14.89 -10.02
N SER A 131 6.48 15.21 -11.27
CA SER A 131 7.86 15.33 -11.73
C SER A 131 8.02 16.61 -12.56
N GLY A 132 9.04 17.40 -12.23
CA GLY A 132 9.46 18.59 -12.95
C GLY A 132 10.95 18.84 -12.73
N GLU A 133 11.47 19.91 -13.33
CA GLU A 133 12.91 20.24 -13.29
C GLU A 133 13.45 20.40 -11.86
N LYS A 134 12.63 20.95 -10.95
CA LYS A 134 13.05 21.24 -9.57
C LYS A 134 12.84 20.07 -8.60
N GLU A 135 11.80 19.28 -8.82
CA GLU A 135 11.37 18.28 -7.83
C GLU A 135 10.69 17.10 -8.54
N THR A 136 10.98 15.90 -8.04
CA THR A 136 10.19 14.70 -8.30
C THR A 136 9.75 14.15 -6.95
N ARG A 137 8.45 13.93 -6.79
CA ARG A 137 7.84 13.56 -5.51
C ARG A 137 6.74 12.52 -5.68
N ALA A 138 6.73 11.57 -4.75
CA ALA A 138 5.66 10.61 -4.55
C ALA A 138 4.61 11.16 -3.58
N TRP A 139 3.34 11.02 -3.93
CA TRP A 139 2.19 11.46 -3.14
C TRP A 139 1.32 10.26 -2.79
N THR A 140 0.99 10.14 -1.51
CA THR A 140 0.12 9.08 -1.00
C THR A 140 -1.34 9.53 -1.02
N ILE A 141 -2.20 8.71 -1.61
CA ILE A 141 -3.66 8.88 -1.63
C ILE A 141 -4.33 7.58 -1.23
N VAL A 142 -5.64 7.62 -0.98
CA VAL A 142 -6.46 6.42 -0.84
C VAL A 142 -6.99 6.01 -2.21
N ALA A 143 -7.02 4.72 -2.49
CA ALA A 143 -7.60 4.17 -3.71
C ALA A 143 -9.04 4.67 -3.91
N GLY A 144 -9.36 5.05 -5.15
CA GLY A 144 -10.67 5.61 -5.50
C GLY A 144 -10.75 7.14 -5.44
N MET A 145 -9.73 7.83 -4.90
CA MET A 145 -9.68 9.29 -4.96
C MET A 145 -9.65 9.80 -6.40
N THR A 146 -10.47 10.81 -6.66
CA THR A 146 -10.54 11.52 -7.94
C THR A 146 -9.35 12.47 -8.12
N ALA A 147 -9.10 12.91 -9.35
CA ALA A 147 -8.02 13.87 -9.64
C ALA A 147 -8.08 15.16 -8.79
N PRO A 148 -9.23 15.81 -8.57
CA PRO A 148 -9.31 16.99 -7.69
C PRO A 148 -9.02 16.68 -6.22
N GLU A 149 -9.41 15.51 -5.72
CA GLU A 149 -9.13 15.07 -4.36
C GLU A 149 -7.63 14.78 -4.18
N ALA A 150 -7.02 14.09 -5.15
CA ALA A 150 -5.59 13.82 -5.18
C ALA A 150 -4.75 15.11 -5.27
N ALA A 151 -5.21 16.10 -6.05
CA ALA A 151 -4.59 17.42 -6.12
C ALA A 151 -4.68 18.16 -4.76
N GLY A 152 -5.76 17.96 -4.03
CA GLY A 152 -5.98 18.54 -2.69
C GLY A 152 -4.95 18.10 -1.66
N VAL A 153 -4.33 16.92 -1.84
CA VAL A 153 -3.23 16.42 -0.99
C VAL A 153 -1.98 17.28 -1.13
N ILE A 154 -1.76 17.92 -2.29
CA ILE A 154 -0.69 18.89 -2.48
C ILE A 154 -1.03 20.20 -1.78
N HIS A 155 -2.22 20.73 -2.08
CA HIS A 155 -2.74 21.95 -1.48
C HIS A 155 -4.25 22.05 -1.64
N THR A 156 -4.97 22.51 -0.62
CA THR A 156 -6.44 22.58 -0.62
C THR A 156 -7.03 23.48 -1.71
N ASP A 157 -6.27 24.48 -2.17
CA ASP A 157 -6.73 25.38 -3.24
C ASP A 157 -6.81 24.69 -4.60
N PHE A 158 -6.02 23.63 -4.83
CA PHE A 158 -6.03 22.92 -6.10
C PHE A 158 -7.37 22.22 -6.33
N THR A 159 -8.03 21.76 -5.27
CA THR A 159 -9.36 21.13 -5.39
C THR A 159 -10.41 22.13 -5.86
N LYS A 160 -10.41 23.37 -5.32
CA LYS A 160 -11.37 24.42 -5.70
C LYS A 160 -11.07 24.99 -7.09
N GLY A 161 -9.80 25.21 -7.37
CA GLY A 161 -9.32 25.74 -8.64
C GLY A 161 -9.17 24.69 -9.74
N PHE A 162 -9.47 23.41 -9.49
CA PHE A 162 -9.16 22.32 -10.41
C PHE A 162 -9.79 22.55 -11.80
N ILE A 163 -8.94 22.51 -12.83
CA ILE A 163 -9.35 22.57 -14.23
C ILE A 163 -9.28 21.17 -14.84
N ARG A 164 -8.11 20.54 -14.78
CA ARG A 164 -7.84 19.19 -15.32
C ARG A 164 -6.53 18.63 -14.78
N ALA A 165 -6.32 17.32 -14.96
CA ALA A 165 -5.05 16.65 -14.70
C ALA A 165 -4.42 16.17 -16.01
N GLU A 166 -3.18 16.55 -16.27
CA GLU A 166 -2.40 15.99 -17.38
C GLU A 166 -1.68 14.74 -16.85
N THR A 167 -2.05 13.54 -17.30
CA THR A 167 -1.61 12.26 -16.73
C THR A 167 -0.84 11.41 -17.75
N VAL A 168 0.18 10.70 -17.27
CA VAL A 168 0.92 9.66 -18.00
C VAL A 168 1.15 8.50 -17.05
N GLY A 169 1.03 7.25 -17.50
CA GLY A 169 1.43 6.10 -16.67
C GLY A 169 2.94 6.10 -16.38
N TYR A 170 3.34 5.56 -15.22
CA TYR A 170 4.74 5.51 -14.81
C TYR A 170 5.67 4.93 -15.90
N GLU A 171 5.35 3.75 -16.41
CA GLU A 171 6.21 3.04 -17.38
C GLU A 171 6.34 3.83 -18.69
N ASP A 172 5.24 4.40 -19.16
CA ASP A 172 5.19 5.25 -20.36
C ASP A 172 6.02 6.52 -20.18
N PHE A 173 5.97 7.13 -18.98
CA PHE A 173 6.75 8.32 -18.65
C PHE A 173 8.25 8.01 -18.64
N VAL A 174 8.67 6.96 -17.93
CA VAL A 174 10.07 6.54 -17.83
C VAL A 174 10.62 6.17 -19.21
N THR A 175 9.89 5.38 -19.98
CA THR A 175 10.30 4.95 -21.34
C THR A 175 10.34 6.13 -22.33
N SER A 176 9.56 7.18 -22.08
CA SER A 176 9.59 8.40 -22.90
C SER A 176 10.67 9.39 -22.47
N GLY A 177 11.18 9.29 -21.24
CA GLY A 177 12.24 10.14 -20.69
C GLY A 177 11.80 11.56 -20.29
N SER A 178 10.64 12.03 -20.76
CA SER A 178 10.05 13.31 -20.33
C SER A 178 8.55 13.39 -20.63
N GLN A 179 7.86 14.32 -19.95
CA GLN A 179 6.45 14.61 -20.22
C GLN A 179 6.21 15.11 -21.65
N LEU A 180 7.14 15.90 -22.20
CA LEU A 180 7.05 16.42 -23.57
C LEU A 180 7.15 15.27 -24.58
N ALA A 181 8.11 14.37 -24.40
CA ALA A 181 8.26 13.20 -25.26
C ALA A 181 7.05 12.25 -25.16
N ALA A 182 6.50 12.04 -23.95
CA ALA A 182 5.28 11.27 -23.77
C ALA A 182 4.08 11.91 -24.50
N LYS A 183 3.98 13.25 -24.48
CA LYS A 183 2.97 14.00 -25.22
C LYS A 183 3.11 13.84 -26.73
N GLU A 184 4.33 13.94 -27.26
CA GLU A 184 4.60 13.77 -28.70
C GLU A 184 4.26 12.35 -29.19
N LYS A 185 4.38 11.36 -28.31
CA LYS A 185 3.95 9.97 -28.56
C LYS A 185 2.45 9.74 -28.37
N GLY A 186 1.68 10.75 -27.96
CA GLY A 186 0.25 10.63 -27.71
C GLY A 186 -0.15 9.90 -26.43
N LEU A 187 0.79 9.73 -25.49
CA LEU A 187 0.57 9.03 -24.21
C LEU A 187 0.03 9.96 -23.11
N LEU A 188 0.15 11.27 -23.30
CA LEU A 188 -0.38 12.26 -22.35
C LEU A 188 -1.90 12.35 -22.46
N ARG A 189 -2.59 12.02 -21.37
CA ARG A 189 -4.04 12.16 -21.25
C ARG A 189 -4.41 13.44 -20.52
N SER A 190 -5.57 13.99 -20.88
CA SER A 190 -6.14 15.17 -20.25
C SER A 190 -7.40 14.75 -19.50
N GLU A 191 -7.25 14.54 -18.21
CA GLU A 191 -8.27 13.94 -17.35
C GLU A 191 -9.13 15.00 -16.65
N GLY A 192 -10.43 14.70 -16.56
CA GLY A 192 -11.44 15.57 -15.94
C GLY A 192 -11.57 15.37 -14.43
N LYS A 193 -12.63 15.94 -13.86
CA LYS A 193 -12.90 15.87 -12.40
C LYS A 193 -13.27 14.47 -11.92
N ASP A 194 -13.88 13.66 -12.80
CA ASP A 194 -14.36 12.31 -12.46
C ASP A 194 -13.27 11.23 -12.65
N TYR A 195 -12.07 11.61 -13.09
CA TYR A 195 -10.97 10.66 -13.25
C TYR A 195 -10.50 10.16 -11.89
N VAL A 196 -10.48 8.84 -11.72
CA VAL A 196 -9.91 8.17 -10.56
C VAL A 196 -8.42 7.96 -10.80
N VAL A 197 -7.59 8.44 -9.89
CA VAL A 197 -6.13 8.36 -10.01
C VAL A 197 -5.67 6.91 -9.86
N ASN A 198 -4.79 6.49 -10.77
CA ASN A 198 -4.22 5.14 -10.78
C ASN A 198 -2.85 5.09 -10.09
N GLU A 199 -2.47 3.90 -9.64
CA GLU A 199 -1.13 3.65 -9.10
C GLU A 199 -0.07 4.02 -10.14
N GLY A 200 0.92 4.81 -9.72
CA GLY A 200 2.04 5.23 -10.54
C GLY A 200 1.72 6.30 -11.59
N ASP A 201 0.52 6.89 -11.59
CA ASP A 201 0.26 8.03 -12.48
C ASP A 201 1.28 9.15 -12.22
N VAL A 202 1.87 9.67 -13.30
CA VAL A 202 2.66 10.91 -13.28
C VAL A 202 1.73 12.04 -13.70
N ILE A 203 1.45 12.96 -12.78
CA ILE A 203 0.38 13.95 -12.92
C ILE A 203 0.91 15.38 -12.84
N LEU A 204 0.46 16.20 -13.78
CA LEU A 204 0.54 17.65 -13.71
C LEU A 204 -0.88 18.25 -13.59
N PHE A 205 -1.20 18.79 -12.42
CA PHE A 205 -2.47 19.44 -12.18
C PHE A 205 -2.51 20.84 -12.79
N ARG A 206 -3.58 21.14 -13.55
CA ARG A 206 -3.91 22.49 -14.01
C ARG A 206 -5.01 23.04 -13.13
N PHE A 207 -4.77 24.19 -12.53
CA PHE A 207 -5.73 24.85 -11.64
C PHE A 207 -5.69 26.36 -11.87
N ASN A 208 -6.78 27.03 -11.51
CA ASN A 208 -6.83 28.48 -11.44
C ASN A 208 -6.61 28.95 -9.99
N VAL A 209 -5.90 30.06 -9.83
CA VAL A 209 -5.69 30.74 -8.54
C VAL A 209 -6.68 31.89 -8.41
#